data_AF-B3GUP7-F1
#
_entry.id   AF-B3GUP7-F1
#
_cell.length_a   1.000
_cell.length_b   1.000
_cell.length_c   1.000
_cell.angle_alpha   90.00
_cell.angle_beta   90.00
_cell.angle_gamma   90.00
#
_symmetry.space_group_name_H-M   'P 1'
#
loop_
_entity.id
_entity.type
_entity.pdbx_description
1 polymer ?
#
loop_
_entity_poly.entity_id
_entity_poly.type
_entity_poly.pdbx_seq_one_letter_code
_entity_poly.pdbx_strand_id
1 'polypeptide(L)'
;EIVSLSRFGMEAEASYDFVANAEDELGFKKGSILKILCVEDDPNWYLAEQEGRTGLIPCNYITMRPHPWYIRHCSRMEAEERLQEVDQETAQHLQPDGAFILRQSEADGKGFSLSVKQGCEVLHFKVLQDEAGKYFFWISRFDSVNQLIDHHRKTSISRNRLLTLVDLVPSKRFPTNVRKYQLDRVIARFDFITKDAGELSLHRGDVIEVINRDDENWWRGRTSDGRCGLFPSNYVD
;
A
#
# COMPACT_ATOMS: atom_id res chain seq x y z
N GLU A 1 20.92 -13.21 2.36
CA GLU A 1 20.75 -11.75 2.54
C GLU A 1 19.27 -11.39 2.56
N ILE A 2 18.86 -10.49 3.45
CA ILE A 2 17.46 -10.01 3.56
C ILE A 2 17.44 -8.59 3.01
N VAL A 3 17.22 -8.48 1.70
CA VAL A 3 16.91 -7.21 1.05
C VAL A 3 15.66 -7.44 0.22
N SER A 4 14.50 -7.04 0.73
CA SER A 4 13.57 -6.23 -0.05
C SER A 4 12.56 -5.58 0.89
N LEU A 5 12.84 -4.32 1.17
CA LEU A 5 12.03 -3.39 1.92
C LEU A 5 10.65 -3.25 1.27
N SER A 6 9.59 -3.53 2.03
CA SER A 6 8.27 -2.87 1.92
C SER A 6 7.85 -2.38 0.52
N ARG A 7 7.42 -3.29 -0.35
CA ARG A 7 6.71 -2.96 -1.58
C ARG A 7 5.57 -3.98 -1.61
N PHE A 8 4.29 -3.65 -1.52
CA PHE A 8 3.47 -2.70 -2.27
C PHE A 8 2.20 -2.38 -1.44
N GLY A 9 1.43 -1.37 -1.82
CA GLY A 9 0.08 -1.14 -1.26
C GLY A 9 -0.79 -2.40 -1.40
N MET A 10 -1.66 -2.68 -0.42
CA MET A 10 -2.57 -3.84 -0.47
C MET A 10 -3.64 -3.73 -1.56
N GLU A 11 -3.86 -2.53 -2.09
CA GLU A 11 -4.86 -2.26 -3.11
C GLU A 11 -4.33 -1.25 -4.13
N ALA A 12 -4.85 -1.35 -5.35
CA ALA A 12 -4.67 -0.39 -6.42
C ALA A 12 -6.03 -0.01 -7.01
N GLU A 13 -6.14 1.21 -7.53
CA GLU A 13 -7.32 1.69 -8.24
C GLU A 13 -7.11 1.59 -9.75
N ALA A 14 -8.03 0.97 -10.46
CA ALA A 14 -7.97 0.86 -11.92
C ALA A 14 -8.07 2.25 -12.57
N SER A 15 -7.01 2.66 -13.28
CA SER A 15 -6.96 3.89 -14.08
C SER A 15 -7.73 3.75 -15.40
N TYR A 16 -7.83 2.53 -15.93
CA TYR A 16 -8.45 2.20 -17.21
C TYR A 16 -9.29 0.92 -17.11
N ASP A 17 -10.14 0.69 -18.12
CA ASP A 17 -10.82 -0.59 -18.33
C ASP A 17 -9.82 -1.61 -18.86
N PHE A 18 -9.85 -2.84 -18.36
CA PHE A 18 -9.06 -3.95 -18.87
C PHE A 18 -9.96 -5.14 -19.18
N VAL A 19 -9.90 -5.63 -20.41
CA VAL A 19 -10.62 -6.83 -20.85
C VAL A 19 -9.61 -7.96 -20.89
N ALA A 20 -9.85 -9.01 -20.09
CA ALA A 20 -9.03 -10.21 -20.11
C ALA A 20 -9.14 -10.90 -21.48
N ASN A 21 -7.99 -11.15 -22.10
CA ASN A 21 -7.84 -11.83 -23.38
C ASN A 21 -7.21 -13.21 -23.21
N ALA A 22 -6.63 -13.51 -22.04
CA ALA A 22 -6.11 -14.81 -21.65
C ALA A 22 -6.81 -15.36 -20.40
N GLU A 23 -6.72 -16.68 -20.18
CA GLU A 23 -7.42 -17.36 -19.07
C GLU A 23 -6.84 -17.03 -17.69
N ASP A 24 -5.58 -16.61 -17.64
CA ASP A 24 -4.86 -16.21 -16.43
C ASP A 24 -5.01 -14.72 -16.10
N GLU A 25 -5.65 -13.93 -16.96
CA GLU A 25 -5.86 -12.49 -16.79
C GLU A 25 -7.15 -12.17 -16.02
N LEU A 26 -7.11 -11.13 -15.18
CA LEU A 26 -8.26 -10.62 -14.46
C LEU A 26 -8.78 -9.34 -15.11
N GLY A 27 -9.94 -9.40 -15.77
CA GLY A 27 -10.59 -8.23 -16.35
C GLY A 27 -11.27 -7.34 -15.28
N PHE A 28 -11.16 -6.02 -15.43
CA PHE A 28 -11.69 -5.04 -14.49
C PHE A 28 -12.14 -3.74 -15.18
N LYS A 29 -12.91 -2.92 -14.47
CA LYS A 29 -13.39 -1.60 -14.93
C LYS A 29 -12.63 -0.46 -14.30
N LYS A 30 -12.45 0.65 -15.02
CA LYS A 30 -11.91 1.90 -14.49
C LYS A 30 -12.62 2.29 -13.19
N GLY A 31 -11.84 2.67 -12.18
CA GLY A 31 -12.31 2.99 -10.83
C GLY A 31 -12.49 1.78 -9.92
N SER A 32 -12.31 0.55 -10.41
CA SER A 32 -12.33 -0.65 -9.58
C SER A 32 -11.18 -0.64 -8.58
N ILE A 33 -11.44 -1.13 -7.37
CA ILE A 33 -10.40 -1.38 -6.38
C ILE A 33 -9.96 -2.84 -6.48
N LEU A 34 -8.68 -3.04 -6.73
CA LEU A 34 -8.04 -4.34 -6.98
C LEU A 34 -7.10 -4.64 -5.82
N LYS A 35 -7.23 -5.82 -5.22
CA LYS A 35 -6.34 -6.26 -4.15
C LYS A 35 -5.08 -6.86 -4.75
N ILE A 36 -3.92 -6.27 -4.49
CA ILE A 36 -2.65 -6.72 -5.06
C ILE A 36 -2.08 -7.84 -4.18
N LEU A 37 -1.97 -9.05 -4.74
CA LEU A 37 -1.50 -10.23 -4.04
C LEU A 37 0.02 -10.38 -4.14
N CYS A 38 0.55 -10.25 -5.35
CA CYS A 38 1.98 -10.38 -5.63
C CYS A 38 2.38 -9.56 -6.85
N VAL A 39 3.67 -9.26 -6.95
CA VAL A 39 4.31 -8.84 -8.19
C VAL A 39 5.00 -10.09 -8.74
N GLU A 40 4.65 -10.47 -9.96
CA GLU A 40 5.24 -11.63 -10.62
C GLU A 40 6.65 -11.31 -11.13
N ASP A 41 7.36 -12.34 -11.61
CA ASP A 41 8.69 -12.18 -12.22
C ASP A 41 8.64 -11.27 -13.46
N ASP A 42 7.52 -11.28 -14.19
CA ASP A 42 7.29 -10.27 -15.23
C ASP A 42 6.96 -8.94 -14.56
N PRO A 43 7.81 -7.92 -14.71
CA PRO A 43 7.54 -6.62 -14.12
C PRO A 43 6.14 -6.12 -14.53
N ASN A 44 5.72 -6.28 -15.79
CA ASN A 44 4.54 -5.63 -16.33
C ASN A 44 3.21 -6.12 -15.76
N TRP A 45 3.20 -7.23 -15.01
CA TRP A 45 2.01 -7.87 -14.50
C TRP A 45 2.05 -8.06 -12.99
N TYR A 46 0.92 -7.73 -12.35
CA TYR A 46 0.70 -8.03 -10.95
C TYR A 46 -0.37 -9.11 -10.82
N LEU A 47 -0.21 -10.01 -9.86
CA LEU A 47 -1.29 -10.90 -9.47
C LEU A 47 -2.24 -10.13 -8.56
N ALA A 48 -3.50 -10.03 -8.96
CA ALA A 48 -4.52 -9.34 -8.19
C ALA A 48 -5.77 -10.20 -7.96
N GLU A 49 -6.59 -9.75 -7.01
CA GLU A 49 -7.87 -10.33 -6.66
C GLU A 49 -8.97 -9.27 -6.75
N GLN A 50 -10.09 -9.62 -7.37
CA GLN A 50 -11.32 -8.84 -7.38
C GLN A 50 -12.53 -9.78 -7.24
N GLU A 51 -13.38 -9.53 -6.24
CA GLU A 51 -14.61 -10.30 -6.01
C GLU A 51 -14.37 -11.83 -5.91
N GLY A 52 -13.26 -12.23 -5.30
CA GLY A 52 -12.87 -13.64 -5.15
C GLY A 52 -12.29 -14.30 -6.41
N ARG A 53 -12.22 -13.57 -7.53
CA ARG A 53 -11.48 -13.99 -8.73
C ARG A 53 -10.06 -13.46 -8.66
N THR A 54 -9.10 -14.28 -9.05
CA THR A 54 -7.68 -13.94 -9.10
C THR A 54 -7.17 -14.04 -10.52
N GLY A 55 -6.26 -13.14 -10.90
CA GLY A 55 -5.59 -13.21 -12.18
C GLY A 55 -4.59 -12.08 -12.35
N LEU A 56 -3.85 -12.14 -13.45
CA LEU A 56 -2.85 -11.17 -13.81
C LEU A 56 -3.52 -9.89 -14.29
N ILE A 57 -3.01 -8.76 -13.80
CA ILE A 57 -3.42 -7.43 -14.21
C ILE A 57 -2.22 -6.62 -14.68
N PRO A 58 -2.37 -5.81 -15.72
CA PRO A 58 -1.27 -5.01 -16.23
C PRO A 58 -1.03 -3.81 -15.31
N CYS A 59 0.21 -3.65 -14.85
CA CYS A 59 0.56 -2.63 -13.85
C CYS A 59 0.31 -1.19 -14.33
N ASN A 60 0.37 -0.92 -15.64
CA ASN A 60 0.06 0.37 -16.26
C ASN A 60 -1.44 0.74 -16.21
N TYR A 61 -2.31 -0.21 -15.86
CA TYR A 61 -3.75 0.01 -15.78
C TYR A 61 -4.24 0.40 -14.39
N ILE A 62 -3.35 0.45 -13.40
CA ILE A 62 -3.72 0.65 -12.00
C ILE A 62 -2.83 1.68 -11.31
N THR A 63 -3.36 2.46 -10.38
CA THR A 63 -2.61 3.34 -9.49
C THR A 63 -2.58 2.72 -8.10
N MET A 64 -1.38 2.42 -7.57
CA MET A 64 -1.25 1.89 -6.21
C MET A 64 -1.80 2.90 -5.21
N ARG A 65 -2.70 2.47 -4.33
CA ARG A 65 -3.20 3.34 -3.27
C ARG A 65 -2.22 3.31 -2.09
N PRO A 66 -1.60 4.44 -1.72
CA PRO A 66 -0.75 4.47 -0.54
C PRO A 66 -1.64 4.30 0.69
N HIS A 67 -1.25 3.37 1.56
CA HIS A 67 -1.88 3.17 2.85
C HIS A 67 -0.83 3.37 3.94
N PRO A 68 -0.57 4.63 4.35
CA PRO A 68 0.42 4.98 5.37
C PRO A 68 0.28 4.20 6.69
N TRP A 69 -0.96 3.82 6.98
CA TRP A 69 -1.35 3.07 8.16
C TRP A 69 -1.08 1.56 8.04
N TYR A 70 -0.73 1.04 6.86
CA TYR A 70 -0.32 -0.36 6.69
C TYR A 70 1.20 -0.50 6.75
N ILE A 71 1.68 -1.21 7.77
CA ILE A 71 3.10 -1.50 7.99
C ILE A 71 3.25 -3.01 8.10
N ARG A 72 3.46 -3.68 6.96
CA ARG A 72 3.48 -5.15 6.84
C ARG A 72 4.37 -5.83 7.89
N HIS A 73 5.62 -5.41 7.99
CA HIS A 73 6.63 -5.97 8.91
C HIS A 73 6.75 -5.17 10.20
N CYS A 74 5.62 -4.77 10.78
CA CYS A 74 5.60 -4.15 12.10
C CYS A 74 5.29 -5.20 13.16
N SER A 75 6.17 -5.36 14.14
CA SER A 75 5.89 -6.24 15.28
C SER A 75 4.84 -5.63 16.21
N ARG A 76 4.26 -6.43 17.12
CA ARG A 76 3.39 -5.89 18.17
C ARG A 76 4.09 -4.81 18.99
N MET A 77 5.29 -5.13 19.46
CA MET A 77 6.10 -4.25 20.30
C MET A 77 6.46 -2.95 19.57
N GLU A 78 6.86 -3.05 18.30
CA GLU A 78 7.15 -1.88 17.48
C GLU A 78 5.90 -1.02 17.24
N ALA A 79 4.73 -1.62 17.03
CA ALA A 79 3.48 -0.89 16.90
C ALA A 79 3.14 -0.13 18.20
N GLU A 80 3.38 -0.76 19.36
CA GLU A 80 3.23 -0.13 20.67
C GLU A 80 4.17 1.07 20.82
N GLU A 81 5.46 0.91 20.49
CA GLU A 81 6.45 2.01 20.54
C GLU A 81 6.08 3.18 19.62
N ARG A 82 5.62 2.90 18.40
CA ARG A 82 5.21 3.93 17.42
C ARG A 82 3.96 4.69 17.88
N LEU A 83 2.96 3.97 18.40
CA LEU A 83 1.69 4.57 18.84
C LEU A 83 1.78 5.27 20.20
N GLN A 84 2.72 4.85 21.05
CA GLN A 84 2.97 5.47 22.35
C GLN A 84 4.13 6.48 22.31
N GLU A 85 4.62 6.86 21.12
CA GLU A 85 5.65 7.88 21.00
C GLU A 85 5.25 9.16 21.74
N VAL A 86 6.20 9.70 22.50
CA VAL A 86 6.07 10.92 23.27
C VAL A 86 7.02 11.95 22.68
N ASP A 87 6.51 13.16 22.48
CA ASP A 87 7.32 14.30 22.06
C ASP A 87 8.29 14.70 23.18
N GLN A 88 9.57 14.83 22.85
CA GLN A 88 10.64 15.04 23.84
C GLN A 88 10.58 16.43 24.50
N GLU A 89 9.98 17.42 23.84
CA GLU A 89 9.92 18.79 24.35
C GLU A 89 8.70 19.00 25.24
N THR A 90 7.55 18.45 24.84
CA THR A 90 6.26 18.66 25.52
C THR A 90 5.88 17.55 26.50
N ALA A 91 6.57 16.39 26.45
CA ALA A 91 6.25 15.18 27.18
C ALA A 91 4.81 14.66 26.94
N GLN A 92 4.18 15.09 25.85
CA GLN A 92 2.86 14.63 25.44
C GLN A 92 2.96 13.52 24.39
N HIS A 93 1.97 12.63 24.35
CA HIS A 93 1.89 11.65 23.27
C HIS A 93 1.76 12.35 21.92
N LEU A 94 2.60 11.93 20.97
CA LEU A 94 2.59 12.44 19.61
C LEU A 94 1.32 12.00 18.87
N GLN A 95 0.96 10.73 18.99
CA GLN A 95 -0.18 10.15 18.29
C GLN A 95 -1.49 10.40 19.06
N PRO A 96 -2.61 10.75 18.38
CA PRO A 96 -3.91 10.92 19.01
C PRO A 96 -4.59 9.58 19.35
N ASP A 97 -5.58 9.61 20.25
CA ASP A 97 -6.48 8.47 20.46
C ASP A 97 -7.14 8.05 19.14
N GLY A 98 -7.18 6.75 18.88
CA GLY A 98 -7.68 6.18 17.63
C GLY A 98 -6.62 6.06 16.52
N ALA A 99 -5.42 6.63 16.72
CA ALA A 99 -4.30 6.41 15.80
C ALA A 99 -4.00 4.92 15.69
N PHE A 100 -3.77 4.43 14.47
CA PHE A 100 -3.67 2.99 14.25
C PHE A 100 -2.58 2.56 13.27
N ILE A 101 -2.19 1.30 13.39
CA ILE A 101 -1.30 0.58 12.48
C ILE A 101 -1.95 -0.76 12.15
N LEU A 102 -2.16 -1.03 10.86
CA LEU A 102 -2.42 -2.37 10.35
C LEU A 102 -1.08 -3.07 10.09
N ARG A 103 -0.90 -4.27 10.62
CA ARG A 103 0.31 -5.08 10.51
C ARG A 103 -0.02 -6.54 10.19
N GLN A 104 0.97 -7.31 9.73
CA GLN A 104 0.82 -8.76 9.57
C GLN A 104 0.68 -9.42 10.96
N SER A 105 -0.17 -10.45 11.07
CA SER A 105 -0.34 -11.23 12.30
C SER A 105 0.93 -12.02 12.64
N GLU A 106 1.41 -11.94 13.89
CA GLU A 106 2.57 -12.70 14.38
C GLU A 106 2.23 -14.12 14.82
N ALA A 107 0.97 -14.38 15.21
CA ALA A 107 0.58 -15.67 15.82
C ALA A 107 0.60 -16.85 14.82
N ASP A 108 0.54 -16.55 13.54
CA ASP A 108 0.30 -17.51 12.46
C ASP A 108 0.90 -17.09 11.12
N GLY A 109 1.46 -15.87 11.02
CA GLY A 109 1.98 -15.30 9.77
C GLY A 109 0.92 -15.07 8.68
N LYS A 110 -0.31 -15.53 8.89
CA LYS A 110 -1.45 -15.42 7.98
C LYS A 110 -2.45 -14.41 8.54
N GLY A 111 -2.85 -13.45 7.71
CA GLY A 111 -3.84 -12.42 8.07
C GLY A 111 -3.25 -11.19 8.75
N PHE A 112 -4.13 -10.34 9.27
CA PHE A 112 -3.80 -8.99 9.73
C PHE A 112 -4.14 -8.78 11.21
N SER A 113 -3.41 -7.88 11.84
CA SER A 113 -3.72 -7.34 13.16
C SER A 113 -3.75 -5.82 13.09
N LEU A 114 -4.73 -5.21 13.75
CA LEU A 114 -4.86 -3.77 13.88
C LEU A 114 -4.44 -3.36 15.30
N SER A 115 -3.48 -2.46 15.42
CA SER A 115 -3.05 -1.88 16.70
C SER A 115 -3.57 -0.45 16.78
N VAL A 116 -4.26 -0.07 17.85
CA VAL A 116 -4.97 1.22 17.97
C VAL A 116 -4.64 1.87 19.32
N LYS A 117 -4.21 3.13 19.30
CA LYS A 117 -3.96 3.90 20.53
C LYS A 117 -5.26 4.22 21.26
N GLN A 118 -5.26 4.00 22.57
CA GLN A 118 -6.28 4.51 23.47
C GLN A 118 -5.63 4.96 24.79
N GLY A 119 -5.48 6.27 24.96
CA GLY A 119 -4.73 6.87 26.07
C GLY A 119 -3.29 6.36 26.10
N CYS A 120 -2.88 5.84 27.25
CA CYS A 120 -1.55 5.27 27.48
C CYS A 120 -1.44 3.79 27.05
N GLU A 121 -2.50 3.21 26.50
CA GLU A 121 -2.55 1.81 26.08
C GLU A 121 -2.67 1.68 24.57
N VAL A 122 -2.32 0.49 24.07
CA VAL A 122 -2.54 0.10 22.68
C VAL A 122 -3.40 -1.15 22.67
N LEU A 123 -4.55 -1.03 22.03
CA LEU A 123 -5.46 -2.14 21.80
C LEU A 123 -5.05 -2.90 20.54
N HIS A 124 -5.13 -4.22 20.56
CA HIS A 124 -4.85 -5.05 19.38
C HIS A 124 -6.07 -5.87 18.99
N PHE A 125 -6.46 -5.76 17.73
CA PHE A 125 -7.60 -6.47 17.14
C PHE A 125 -7.09 -7.39 16.04
N LYS A 126 -7.38 -8.70 16.16
CA LYS A 126 -7.15 -9.63 15.04
C LYS A 126 -8.20 -9.37 13.97
N VAL A 127 -7.78 -9.11 12.74
CA VAL A 127 -8.69 -9.07 11.59
C VAL A 127 -9.02 -10.52 11.24
N LEU A 128 -10.28 -10.90 11.40
CA LEU A 128 -10.76 -12.22 11.06
C LEU A 128 -11.25 -12.25 9.62
N GLN A 129 -11.25 -13.43 9.04
CA GLN A 129 -11.79 -13.72 7.71
C GLN A 129 -12.73 -14.92 7.82
N ASP A 130 -13.90 -14.84 7.18
CA ASP A 130 -14.85 -15.97 7.11
C ASP A 130 -14.58 -16.87 5.90
N GLU A 131 -15.34 -17.95 5.78
CA GLU A 131 -15.23 -18.93 4.68
C GLU A 131 -15.50 -18.31 3.30
N ALA A 132 -16.24 -17.20 3.24
CA ALA A 132 -16.51 -16.45 2.02
C ALA A 132 -15.44 -15.38 1.73
N GLY A 133 -14.37 -15.32 2.53
CA GLY A 133 -13.27 -14.39 2.36
C GLY A 133 -13.53 -12.97 2.90
N LYS A 134 -14.65 -12.72 3.59
CA LYS A 134 -14.98 -11.38 4.10
C LYS A 134 -14.21 -11.07 5.38
N TYR A 135 -13.74 -9.84 5.51
CA TYR A 135 -12.97 -9.35 6.65
C TYR A 135 -13.86 -8.73 7.73
N PHE A 136 -13.50 -8.92 9.01
CA PHE A 136 -14.22 -8.33 10.13
C PHE A 136 -13.43 -8.30 11.45
N PHE A 137 -13.84 -7.38 12.34
CA PHE A 137 -13.54 -7.45 13.77
C PHE A 137 -14.70 -8.04 14.59
N TRP A 138 -15.93 -7.73 14.18
CA TRP A 138 -17.14 -7.97 14.97
C TRP A 138 -18.24 -8.65 14.14
N ILE A 139 -19.45 -8.07 14.09
CA ILE A 139 -20.60 -8.58 13.34
C ILE A 139 -20.62 -8.12 11.87
N SER A 140 -20.13 -6.90 11.59
CA SER A 140 -20.09 -6.36 10.23
C SER A 140 -19.03 -7.09 9.40
N ARG A 141 -19.32 -7.34 8.12
CA ARG A 141 -18.44 -8.06 7.16
C ARG A 141 -18.11 -7.14 6.00
N PHE A 142 -16.87 -7.21 5.52
CA PHE A 142 -16.33 -6.32 4.49
C PHE A 142 -15.59 -7.09 3.42
N ASP A 143 -15.60 -6.58 2.18
CA ASP A 143 -14.93 -7.24 1.05
C ASP A 143 -13.41 -7.08 1.10
N SER A 144 -12.93 -6.02 1.77
CA SER A 144 -11.51 -5.79 1.98
C SER A 144 -11.22 -5.20 3.36
N VAL A 145 -9.97 -5.32 3.78
CA VAL A 145 -9.50 -4.70 5.02
C VAL A 145 -9.64 -3.17 4.95
N ASN A 146 -9.51 -2.58 3.76
CA ASN A 146 -9.64 -1.15 3.55
C ASN A 146 -11.06 -0.66 3.80
N GLN A 147 -12.07 -1.35 3.26
CA GLN A 147 -13.48 -1.05 3.57
C GLN A 147 -13.77 -1.17 5.07
N LEU A 148 -13.20 -2.19 5.73
CA LEU A 148 -13.30 -2.38 7.16
C LEU A 148 -12.68 -1.20 7.94
N ILE A 149 -11.51 -0.72 7.52
CA ILE A 149 -10.85 0.45 8.11
C ILE A 149 -11.69 1.71 7.88
N ASP A 150 -12.12 1.98 6.65
CA ASP A 150 -12.92 3.16 6.29
C ASP A 150 -14.25 3.22 7.03
N HIS A 151 -14.87 2.07 7.27
CA HIS A 151 -16.04 1.96 8.12
C HIS A 151 -15.72 2.42 9.55
N HIS A 152 -14.66 1.89 10.15
CA HIS A 152 -14.24 2.21 11.52
C HIS A 152 -13.57 3.59 11.68
N ARG A 153 -13.32 4.32 10.60
CA ARG A 153 -13.06 5.78 10.68
C ARG A 153 -14.30 6.57 11.05
N LYS A 154 -15.50 6.04 10.76
CA LYS A 154 -16.78 6.68 11.02
C LYS A 154 -17.56 6.04 12.16
N THR A 155 -17.24 4.78 12.48
CA THR A 155 -17.91 4.01 13.53
C THR A 155 -16.91 3.58 14.59
N SER A 156 -17.34 3.54 15.85
CA SER A 156 -16.48 3.12 16.96
C SER A 156 -15.99 1.68 16.76
N ILE A 157 -14.70 1.44 16.93
CA ILE A 157 -14.13 0.09 17.00
C ILE A 157 -14.24 -0.52 18.40
N SER A 158 -14.32 0.32 19.44
CA SER A 158 -14.45 -0.10 20.84
C SER A 158 -15.91 -0.12 21.29
N ARG A 159 -16.25 -1.07 22.16
CA ARG A 159 -17.61 -1.25 22.72
C ARG A 159 -17.92 -0.29 23.87
N ASN A 160 -16.89 0.13 24.61
CA ASN A 160 -17.07 0.84 25.89
C ASN A 160 -16.89 2.35 25.78
N ARG A 161 -16.23 2.82 24.72
CA ARG A 161 -15.95 4.23 24.48
C ARG A 161 -15.93 4.48 22.99
N LEU A 162 -16.36 5.68 22.58
CA LEU A 162 -16.22 6.13 21.20
C LEU A 162 -14.73 6.19 20.84
N LEU A 163 -14.29 5.29 19.96
CA LEU A 163 -12.93 5.21 19.46
C LEU A 163 -12.99 4.93 17.95
N THR A 164 -12.86 5.98 17.14
CA THR A 164 -12.78 5.87 15.68
C THR A 164 -11.33 5.83 15.23
N LEU A 165 -11.09 5.22 14.08
CA LEU A 165 -9.75 5.13 13.49
C LEU A 165 -9.31 6.46 12.88
N VAL A 166 -8.10 6.89 13.19
CA VAL A 166 -7.47 8.09 12.61
C VAL A 166 -6.06 7.78 12.14
N ASP A 167 -5.60 8.48 11.10
CA ASP A 167 -4.26 8.26 10.57
C ASP A 167 -3.17 8.71 11.55
N LEU A 168 -2.00 8.07 11.43
CA LEU A 168 -0.81 8.47 12.16
C LEU A 168 -0.40 9.89 11.79
N VAL A 169 0.02 10.66 12.79
CA VAL A 169 0.73 11.91 12.54
C VAL A 169 2.22 11.62 12.24
N PRO A 170 2.89 12.46 11.44
CA PRO A 170 4.29 12.25 11.09
C PRO A 170 5.21 12.19 12.30
N SER A 171 6.10 11.19 12.34
CA SER A 171 7.13 11.01 13.36
C SER A 171 8.52 11.25 12.79
N LYS A 172 9.39 11.90 13.57
CA LYS A 172 10.82 12.02 13.25
C LYS A 172 11.58 10.73 13.57
N ARG A 173 11.18 10.02 14.64
CA ARG A 173 11.83 8.80 15.11
C ARG A 173 11.43 7.59 14.28
N PHE A 174 10.16 7.51 13.92
CA PHE A 174 9.58 6.44 13.11
C PHE A 174 9.01 7.04 11.84
N PRO A 175 9.87 7.44 10.88
CA PRO A 175 9.37 7.93 9.60
C PRO A 175 8.52 6.83 8.99
N THR A 176 7.21 7.08 8.91
CA THR A 176 6.36 6.28 8.05
C THR A 176 6.89 6.50 6.64
N ASN A 177 6.96 5.45 5.81
CA ASN A 177 7.41 5.55 4.43
C ASN A 177 6.55 6.51 3.57
N VAL A 178 5.65 7.29 4.17
CA VAL A 178 4.92 8.41 3.59
C VAL A 178 5.83 9.36 2.81
N ARG A 179 7.08 9.60 3.24
CA ARG A 179 8.03 10.41 2.42
C ARG A 179 8.49 9.70 1.14
N LYS A 180 8.43 8.36 1.10
CA LYS A 180 8.64 7.54 -0.11
C LYS A 180 7.35 7.37 -0.94
N TYR A 181 6.20 7.77 -0.39
CA TYR A 181 4.89 7.79 -1.06
C TYR A 181 4.39 9.22 -1.36
N GLN A 182 5.18 10.26 -1.06
CA GLN A 182 5.21 11.39 -2.00
C GLN A 182 5.64 10.74 -3.29
N LEU A 183 4.75 10.74 -4.30
CA LEU A 183 5.05 10.34 -5.66
C LEU A 183 6.48 10.78 -5.97
N ASP A 184 7.41 9.83 -5.94
CA ASP A 184 8.81 10.10 -6.15
C ASP A 184 8.91 10.38 -7.64
N ARG A 185 8.81 11.66 -7.99
CA ARG A 185 8.67 12.10 -9.37
C ARG A 185 10.01 12.59 -9.83
N VAL A 186 10.47 12.00 -10.91
CA VAL A 186 11.67 12.41 -11.60
C VAL A 186 11.31 12.99 -12.95
N ILE A 187 12.16 13.86 -13.47
CA ILE A 187 11.97 14.48 -14.78
C ILE A 187 13.01 13.93 -15.73
N ALA A 188 12.59 13.42 -16.89
CA ALA A 188 13.51 12.98 -17.93
C ALA A 188 14.38 14.15 -18.42
N ARG A 189 15.70 14.02 -18.26
CA ARG A 189 16.72 14.94 -18.75
C ARG A 189 16.99 14.76 -20.25
N PHE A 190 16.82 13.53 -20.74
CA PHE A 190 17.12 13.13 -22.11
C PHE A 190 16.02 12.23 -22.66
N ASP A 191 15.93 12.17 -23.99
CA ASP A 191 15.08 11.20 -24.67
C ASP A 191 15.71 9.79 -24.53
N PHE A 192 14.88 8.81 -24.24
CA PHE A 192 15.23 7.39 -24.21
C PHE A 192 14.16 6.64 -24.99
N ILE A 193 14.48 6.16 -26.18
CA ILE A 193 13.52 5.47 -27.05
C ILE A 193 13.90 4.00 -27.15
N THR A 194 12.97 3.14 -26.78
CA THR A 194 13.16 1.68 -26.75
C THR A 194 12.02 0.96 -27.47
N LYS A 195 12.31 -0.26 -27.91
CA LYS A 195 11.32 -1.19 -28.51
C LYS A 195 10.99 -2.34 -27.57
N ASP A 196 11.69 -2.46 -26.44
CA ASP A 196 11.44 -3.50 -25.46
C ASP A 196 10.16 -3.18 -24.67
N ALA A 197 9.26 -4.16 -24.56
CA ALA A 197 8.00 -4.01 -23.85
C ALA A 197 8.18 -3.92 -22.32
N GLY A 198 9.33 -4.32 -21.78
CA GLY A 198 9.70 -4.18 -20.38
C GLY A 198 10.28 -2.79 -20.03
N GLU A 199 10.65 -2.00 -21.03
CA GLU A 199 11.30 -0.69 -20.84
C GLU A 199 10.34 0.47 -21.15
N LEU A 200 10.55 1.60 -20.49
CA LEU A 200 9.74 2.80 -20.59
C LEU A 200 10.44 3.84 -21.45
N SER A 201 9.91 4.10 -22.65
CA SER A 201 10.40 5.21 -23.48
C SER A 201 10.09 6.56 -22.84
N LEU A 202 11.12 7.39 -22.70
CA LEU A 202 11.08 8.74 -22.13
C LEU A 202 11.31 9.79 -23.21
N HIS A 203 10.61 10.91 -23.11
CA HIS A 203 10.99 12.15 -23.78
C HIS A 203 11.46 13.16 -22.74
N ARG A 204 12.44 13.97 -23.08
CA ARG A 204 12.96 15.02 -22.23
C ARG A 204 11.81 15.92 -21.75
N GLY A 205 11.70 16.06 -20.43
CA GLY A 205 10.65 16.80 -19.76
C GLY A 205 9.48 15.93 -19.26
N ASP A 206 9.44 14.65 -19.61
CA ASP A 206 8.45 13.72 -19.05
C ASP A 206 8.60 13.65 -17.53
N VAL A 207 7.46 13.70 -16.84
CA VAL A 207 7.39 13.47 -15.40
C VAL A 207 7.06 12.00 -15.17
N ILE A 208 7.97 11.31 -14.49
CA ILE A 208 7.87 9.87 -14.22
C ILE A 208 7.68 9.67 -12.73
N GLU A 209 6.60 9.00 -12.35
CA GLU A 209 6.41 8.45 -11.02
C GLU A 209 7.31 7.21 -10.87
N VAL A 210 8.30 7.27 -9.98
CA VAL A 210 9.20 6.16 -9.68
C VAL A 210 8.49 5.15 -8.79
N ILE A 211 8.32 3.94 -9.31
CA ILE A 211 7.73 2.78 -8.65
C ILE A 211 8.81 1.96 -7.94
N ASN A 212 10.01 1.83 -8.52
CA ASN A 212 11.09 0.99 -7.98
C ASN A 212 12.50 1.57 -8.24
N ARG A 213 13.37 1.58 -7.20
CA ARG A 213 14.82 1.90 -7.26
C ARG A 213 15.73 0.83 -6.64
N ASP A 214 15.36 -0.44 -6.72
CA ASP A 214 16.17 -1.55 -6.17
C ASP A 214 17.48 -1.75 -6.94
N ASP A 215 17.49 -1.41 -8.23
CA ASP A 215 18.69 -1.38 -9.05
C ASP A 215 19.25 0.05 -9.15
N GLU A 216 20.57 0.17 -9.14
CA GLU A 216 21.27 1.46 -9.19
C GLU A 216 21.16 2.14 -10.56
N ASN A 217 21.10 1.35 -11.63
CA ASN A 217 21.16 1.80 -13.01
C ASN A 217 19.78 1.84 -13.69
N TRP A 218 18.86 0.97 -13.28
CA TRP A 218 17.54 0.83 -13.90
C TRP A 218 16.43 1.00 -12.89
N TRP A 219 15.71 2.11 -13.00
CA TRP A 219 14.54 2.37 -12.17
C TRP A 219 13.29 1.98 -12.91
N ARG A 220 12.27 1.63 -12.15
CA ARG A 220 10.94 1.41 -12.69
C ARG A 220 10.07 2.61 -12.40
N GLY A 221 9.31 3.04 -13.40
CA GLY A 221 8.36 4.12 -13.18
C GLY A 221 7.19 4.08 -14.14
N ARG A 222 6.39 5.13 -14.01
CA ARG A 222 5.13 5.32 -14.70
C ARG A 222 5.03 6.76 -15.20
N THR A 223 4.73 6.94 -16.47
CA THR A 223 4.45 8.26 -17.06
C THR A 223 3.01 8.68 -16.76
N SER A 224 2.72 9.97 -16.92
CA SER A 224 1.38 10.54 -16.70
C SER A 224 0.28 9.96 -17.59
N ASP A 225 0.63 9.40 -18.75
CA ASP A 225 -0.27 8.68 -19.66
C ASP A 225 -0.49 7.20 -19.26
N GLY A 226 0.13 6.77 -18.16
CA GLY A 226 -0.04 5.46 -17.56
C GLY A 226 0.98 4.42 -18.01
N ARG A 227 1.84 4.67 -19.03
CA ARG A 227 2.84 3.68 -19.45
C ARG A 227 3.80 3.36 -18.29
N CYS A 228 4.13 2.08 -18.11
CA CYS A 228 5.05 1.59 -17.08
C CYS A 228 6.20 0.83 -17.72
N GLY A 229 7.36 0.87 -17.10
CA GLY A 229 8.52 0.10 -17.54
C GLY A 229 9.80 0.53 -16.83
N LEU A 230 10.89 -0.14 -17.18
CA LEU A 230 12.24 0.19 -16.73
C LEU A 230 12.82 1.35 -17.53
N PHE A 231 13.48 2.28 -16.88
CA PHE A 231 14.21 3.36 -17.52
C PHE A 231 15.55 3.61 -16.80
N PRO A 232 16.56 4.10 -17.51
CA PRO A 232 17.87 4.33 -16.92
C PRO A 232 17.84 5.48 -15.90
N SER A 233 18.34 5.22 -14.68
CA SER A 233 18.32 6.17 -13.56
C SER A 233 19.10 7.46 -13.83
N ASN A 234 20.14 7.38 -14.66
CA ASN A 234 20.96 8.53 -15.05
C ASN A 234 20.33 9.41 -16.15
N TYR A 235 19.13 9.07 -16.64
CA TYR A 235 18.40 9.85 -17.63
C TYR A 235 17.37 10.78 -17.00
N VAL A 236 17.26 10.79 -15.68
CA VAL A 236 16.23 11.52 -14.94
C VAL A 236 16.82 12.31 -13.78
N ASP A 237 16.04 13.26 -13.28
CA ASP A 237 16.39 14.17 -12.18
C ASP A 237 15.30 14.24 -11.11
#